data_AF-A0A4S1CL60-F1
#
_entry.id   AF-A0A4S1CL60-F1
#
_cell.length_a   1.000
_cell.length_b   1.000
_cell.length_c   1.000
_cell.angle_alpha   90.00
_cell.angle_beta   90.00
_cell.angle_gamma   90.00
#
_symmetry.space_group_name_H-M   'P 1'
#
loop_
_entity.id
_entity.type
_entity.pdbx_description
1 polymer ?
#
loop_
_entity_poly.entity_id
_entity_poly.type
_entity_poly.pdbx_seq_one_letter_code
_entity_poly.pdbx_strand_id
1 'polypeptide(L)'
;MRKTLLLILILLFCGGCAGTRTGEANLFDRYSGSRQLARATTLLQEGDATGAAGLLTAVCNAPGVAGVTDEALFRLALLTMKTKADRPASAQAQRLLRRLKKEYPASQWTLLAAPVTDLVNLAEEQKRQNRALRTNNQALNREIEELSQRIEQLKHLDQELEKKSR
;
A
#
# COMPACT_ATOMS: atom_id res chain seq x y z
N MET A 1 16.97 -27.13 -56.31
CA MET A 1 15.77 -26.42 -55.78
C MET A 1 15.48 -26.69 -54.29
N ARG A 2 15.73 -27.88 -53.73
CA ARG A 2 15.55 -28.13 -52.27
C ARG A 2 16.55 -27.37 -51.37
N LYS A 3 17.81 -27.22 -51.81
CA LYS A 3 18.86 -26.53 -51.03
C LYS A 3 18.66 -25.00 -50.97
N THR A 4 18.09 -24.41 -52.01
CA THR A 4 17.75 -22.97 -52.05
C THR A 4 16.55 -22.64 -51.16
N LEU A 5 15.59 -23.56 -51.02
CA LEU A 5 14.43 -23.40 -50.14
C LEU A 5 14.82 -23.43 -48.65
N LEU A 6 15.82 -24.24 -48.31
CA LEU A 6 16.33 -24.39 -46.93
C LEU A 6 17.10 -23.15 -46.45
N LEU A 7 17.80 -22.47 -47.36
CA LEU A 7 18.49 -21.21 -47.08
C LEU A 7 17.52 -20.04 -46.81
N ILE A 8 16.38 -19.99 -47.52
CA ILE A 8 15.34 -18.97 -47.31
C ILE A 8 14.62 -19.19 -45.97
N LEU A 9 14.41 -20.44 -45.56
CA LEU A 9 13.79 -20.77 -44.28
C LEU A 9 14.66 -20.35 -43.09
N ILE A 10 15.99 -20.49 -43.19
CA ILE A 10 16.93 -20.08 -42.13
C ILE A 10 17.00 -18.54 -42.03
N LEU A 11 16.96 -17.83 -43.15
CA LEU A 11 16.92 -16.36 -43.18
C LEU A 11 15.64 -15.78 -42.57
N LEU A 12 14.50 -16.49 -42.65
CA LEU A 12 13.24 -16.09 -42.02
C LEU A 12 13.23 -16.26 -40.49
N PHE A 13 14.01 -17.20 -39.93
CA PHE A 13 14.11 -17.39 -38.49
C PHE A 13 15.09 -16.43 -37.79
N CYS A 14 15.97 -15.74 -38.53
CA CYS A 14 16.91 -14.75 -37.98
C CYS A 14 16.42 -13.30 -38.07
N GLY A 15 15.24 -13.04 -38.65
CA GLY A 15 14.64 -11.69 -38.76
C GLY A 15 13.78 -11.24 -37.57
N GLY A 16 13.72 -12.02 -36.49
CA GLY A 16 12.76 -11.86 -35.40
C GLY A 16 13.19 -11.02 -34.19
N CYS A 17 14.18 -10.14 -34.30
CA CYS A 17 14.63 -9.26 -33.20
C CYS A 17 14.52 -7.78 -33.58
N ALA A 18 13.39 -7.33 -34.13
CA ALA A 18 13.09 -5.91 -34.30
C ALA A 18 12.03 -5.50 -33.28
N GLY A 19 12.48 -5.15 -32.07
CA GLY A 19 11.61 -4.76 -30.96
C GLY A 19 12.25 -3.76 -30.01
N THR A 20 12.92 -2.72 -30.50
CA THR A 20 13.37 -1.58 -29.68
C THR A 20 13.09 -0.24 -30.35
N ARG A 21 11.80 0.11 -30.44
CA ARG A 21 11.35 1.48 -30.79
C ARG A 21 11.34 2.45 -29.60
N THR A 22 12.14 2.18 -28.56
CA THR A 22 12.18 2.96 -27.30
C THR A 22 13.63 3.15 -26.81
N GLY A 23 14.57 3.43 -27.71
CA GLY A 23 16.01 3.45 -27.40
C GLY A 23 16.51 4.78 -26.84
N GLU A 24 16.26 5.90 -27.51
CA GLU A 24 16.99 7.13 -27.21
C GLU A 24 16.39 7.95 -26.07
N ALA A 25 15.07 8.17 -26.04
CA ALA A 25 14.41 8.88 -24.93
C ALA A 25 14.53 8.11 -23.60
N ASN A 26 14.48 6.78 -23.66
CA ASN A 26 14.46 5.90 -22.50
C ASN A 26 15.83 5.81 -21.80
N LEU A 27 16.93 6.08 -22.51
CA LEU A 27 18.27 6.10 -21.93
C LEU A 27 18.53 7.36 -21.10
N PHE A 28 18.11 8.53 -21.58
CA PHE A 28 18.21 9.78 -20.82
C PHE A 28 17.30 9.77 -19.58
N ASP A 29 16.08 9.26 -19.71
CA ASP A 29 15.15 9.11 -18.59
C ASP A 29 15.66 8.11 -17.55
N ARG A 30 16.24 6.98 -18.00
CA ARG A 30 16.87 6.01 -17.11
C ARG A 30 18.10 6.58 -16.39
N TYR A 31 18.95 7.31 -17.10
CA TYR A 31 20.15 7.91 -16.52
C TYR A 31 19.80 9.00 -15.50
N SER A 32 18.87 9.90 -15.85
CA SER A 32 18.43 10.97 -14.95
C SER A 32 17.70 10.41 -13.72
N GLY A 33 16.79 9.45 -13.90
CA GLY A 33 16.10 8.77 -12.80
C GLY A 33 17.05 8.00 -11.90
N SER A 34 18.02 7.28 -12.46
CA SER A 34 19.05 6.56 -11.70
C SER A 34 19.90 7.51 -10.85
N ARG A 35 20.29 8.67 -11.39
CA ARG A 35 21.04 9.70 -10.64
C ARG A 35 20.21 10.28 -9.49
N GLN A 36 18.93 10.55 -9.72
CA GLN A 36 18.02 11.04 -8.68
C GLN A 36 17.82 10.00 -7.57
N LEU A 37 17.66 8.72 -7.92
CA LEU A 37 17.56 7.62 -6.96
C LEU A 37 18.85 7.45 -6.13
N ALA A 38 20.01 7.54 -6.77
CA ALA A 38 21.29 7.52 -6.07
C ALA A 38 21.40 8.69 -5.08
N ARG A 39 21.02 9.91 -5.49
CA ARG A 39 21.00 11.09 -4.61
C ARG A 39 19.99 10.95 -3.47
N ALA A 40 18.82 10.38 -3.71
CA ALA A 40 17.87 10.08 -2.65
C ALA A 40 18.47 9.09 -1.64
N THR A 41 19.25 8.11 -2.10
CA THR A 41 19.94 7.15 -1.23
C THR A 41 20.97 7.84 -0.34
N THR A 42 21.77 8.77 -0.88
CA THR A 42 22.73 9.52 -0.07
C THR A 42 22.02 10.38 0.97
N LEU A 43 20.92 11.04 0.61
CA LEU A 43 20.13 11.83 1.58
C LEU A 43 19.58 10.94 2.71
N LEU A 44 19.14 9.71 2.41
CA LEU A 44 18.72 8.76 3.43
C LEU A 44 19.85 8.36 4.37
N GLN A 45 21.07 8.17 3.84
CA GLN A 45 22.26 7.86 4.65
C GLN A 45 22.68 9.05 5.53
N GLU A 46 22.49 10.27 5.04
CA GLU A 46 22.73 11.53 5.76
C GLU A 46 21.63 11.84 6.80
N GLY A 47 20.55 11.06 6.83
CA GLY A 47 19.41 11.25 7.75
C GLY A 47 18.36 12.25 7.25
N ASP A 48 18.51 12.83 6.06
CA ASP A 48 17.53 13.72 5.45
C ASP A 48 16.41 12.93 4.73
N ALA A 49 15.50 12.39 5.54
CA ALA A 49 14.32 11.68 5.05
C ALA A 49 13.38 12.57 4.22
N THR A 50 13.33 13.88 4.54
CA THR A 50 12.47 14.85 3.86
C THR A 50 12.94 15.15 2.43
N GLY A 51 14.23 15.45 2.26
CA GLY A 51 14.83 15.67 0.94
C GLY A 51 14.80 14.39 0.10
N ALA A 52 15.09 13.24 0.71
CA ALA A 52 14.96 11.94 0.04
C ALA A 52 13.54 11.69 -0.48
N ALA A 53 12.52 11.95 0.34
CA ALA A 53 11.12 11.79 -0.06
C ALA A 53 10.75 12.69 -1.25
N GLY A 54 11.28 13.92 -1.30
CA GLY A 54 11.11 14.82 -2.44
C GLY A 54 11.68 14.25 -3.73
N LEU A 55 12.92 13.77 -3.71
CA LEU A 55 13.56 13.16 -4.87
C LEU A 55 12.88 11.87 -5.32
N LEU A 56 12.54 10.98 -4.39
CA LEU A 56 11.83 9.73 -4.71
C LEU A 56 10.45 10.01 -5.31
N THR A 57 9.76 11.05 -4.86
CA THR A 57 8.48 11.47 -5.43
C THR A 57 8.66 11.95 -6.88
N ALA A 58 9.72 12.72 -7.17
CA ALA A 58 10.03 13.14 -8.54
C ALA A 58 10.27 11.93 -9.46
N VAL A 59 11.06 10.95 -9.00
CA VAL A 59 11.31 9.70 -9.75
C VAL A 59 10.03 8.91 -9.99
N CYS A 60 9.12 8.86 -9.01
CA CYS A 60 7.84 8.14 -9.15
C CYS A 60 6.84 8.82 -10.10
N ASN A 61 6.99 10.13 -10.33
CA ASN A 61 6.13 10.93 -11.21
C ASN A 61 6.67 11.06 -12.64
N ALA A 62 7.95 10.76 -12.84
CA ALA A 62 8.59 10.69 -14.15
C ALA A 62 8.15 9.43 -14.95
N PRO A 63 8.48 9.32 -16.24
CA PRO A 63 8.26 8.09 -17.02
C PRO A 63 8.82 6.86 -16.30
N GLY A 64 8.03 5.79 -16.26
CA GLY A 64 8.36 4.59 -15.50
C GLY A 64 9.54 3.84 -16.08
N VAL A 65 10.60 3.66 -15.29
CA VAL A 65 11.81 2.92 -15.66
C VAL A 65 11.98 1.73 -14.70
N ALA A 66 11.99 0.52 -15.26
CA ALA A 66 12.19 -0.70 -14.48
C ALA A 66 13.59 -0.71 -13.82
N GLY A 67 13.64 -1.10 -12.54
CA GLY A 67 14.84 -1.06 -11.70
C GLY A 67 15.13 0.31 -11.05
N VAL A 68 14.41 1.37 -11.43
CA VAL A 68 14.56 2.71 -10.84
C VAL A 68 13.25 3.15 -10.16
N THR A 69 12.15 3.14 -10.91
CA THR A 69 10.84 3.61 -10.43
C THR A 69 10.24 2.63 -9.42
N ASP A 70 10.42 1.33 -9.61
CA ASP A 70 10.02 0.28 -8.66
C ASP A 70 10.76 0.40 -7.33
N GLU A 71 12.08 0.64 -7.35
CA GLU A 71 12.86 0.91 -6.15
C GLU A 71 12.37 2.18 -5.45
N ALA A 72 12.14 3.25 -6.23
CA ALA A 72 11.68 4.52 -5.69
C ALA A 72 10.28 4.39 -5.05
N LEU A 73 9.36 3.66 -5.69
CA LEU A 73 8.02 3.37 -5.16
C LEU A 73 8.10 2.64 -3.82
N PHE A 74 8.96 1.61 -3.73
CA PHE A 74 9.15 0.85 -2.50
C PHE A 74 9.71 1.73 -1.37
N ARG A 75 10.80 2.45 -1.63
CA ARG A 75 11.45 3.30 -0.61
C ARG A 75 10.54 4.44 -0.17
N LEU A 76 9.84 5.08 -1.10
CA LEU A 76 8.88 6.14 -0.78
C LEU A 76 7.70 5.58 0.03
N ALA A 77 7.24 4.35 -0.25
CA ALA A 77 6.23 3.70 0.55
C ALA A 77 6.71 3.55 2.01
N LEU A 78 7.93 3.04 2.23
CA LEU A 78 8.49 2.92 3.57
C LEU A 78 8.63 4.26 4.30
N LEU A 79 9.12 5.31 3.62
CA LEU A 79 9.23 6.65 4.23
C LEU A 79 7.88 7.26 4.61
N THR A 80 6.84 6.95 3.84
CA THR A 80 5.49 7.46 4.11
C THR A 80 4.75 6.62 5.15
N MET A 81 5.25 5.43 5.51
CA MET A 81 4.75 4.66 6.65
C MET A 81 5.17 5.35 7.96
N LYS A 82 4.22 6.01 8.61
CA LYS A 82 4.46 6.61 9.93
C LYS A 82 4.59 5.49 10.96
N THR A 83 5.69 5.47 11.71
CA THR A 83 6.00 4.48 12.75
C THR A 83 5.28 4.69 14.09
N LYS A 84 4.44 5.73 14.21
CA LYS A 84 3.68 5.96 15.44
C LYS A 84 2.48 5.01 15.50
N ALA A 85 2.44 4.18 16.53
CA ALA A 85 1.43 3.13 16.75
C ALA A 85 -0.04 3.59 16.61
N ASP A 86 -0.33 4.87 16.85
CA ASP A 86 -1.70 5.40 16.78
C ASP A 86 -2.14 5.89 15.39
N ARG A 87 -1.24 5.90 14.39
CA ARG A 87 -1.55 6.42 13.05
C ARG A 87 -1.68 5.28 12.05
N PRO A 88 -2.71 5.32 11.17
CA PRO A 88 -2.84 4.31 10.13
C PRO A 88 -1.56 4.29 9.28
N ALA A 89 -1.26 3.14 8.68
CA ALA A 89 -0.32 3.12 7.57
C ALA A 89 -0.80 4.18 6.59
N SER A 90 0.09 5.10 6.18
CA SER A 90 -0.35 6.22 5.34
C SER A 90 -1.07 5.64 4.12
N ALA A 91 -2.29 6.10 3.83
CA ALA A 91 -3.03 5.69 2.63
C ALA A 91 -2.17 5.87 1.36
N GLN A 92 -1.21 6.79 1.42
CA GLN A 92 -0.15 6.96 0.43
C GLN A 92 0.76 5.73 0.31
N ALA A 93 1.28 5.20 1.42
CA ALA A 93 2.14 4.01 1.41
C ALA A 93 1.43 2.81 0.79
N GLN A 94 0.17 2.55 1.17
CA GLN A 94 -0.63 1.48 0.57
C GLN A 94 -0.83 1.66 -0.93
N ARG A 95 -1.14 2.88 -1.36
CA ARG A 95 -1.29 3.20 -2.78
C ARG A 95 0.01 2.97 -3.55
N LEU A 96 1.17 3.34 -2.97
CA LEU A 96 2.48 3.11 -3.57
C LEU A 96 2.81 1.61 -3.68
N LEU A 97 2.56 0.83 -2.63
CA LEU A 97 2.78 -0.63 -2.65
C LEU A 97 1.85 -1.34 -3.65
N ARG A 98 0.58 -0.92 -3.74
CA ARG A 98 -0.36 -1.43 -4.76
C ARG A 98 0.09 -1.07 -6.17
N ARG A 99 0.58 0.15 -6.37
CA ARG A 99 1.13 0.61 -7.64
C ARG A 99 2.35 -0.22 -8.04
N LEU A 100 3.28 -0.44 -7.10
CA LEU A 100 4.46 -1.28 -7.29
C LEU A 100 4.07 -2.70 -7.74
N LYS A 101 3.15 -3.37 -7.03
CA LYS A 101 2.67 -4.71 -7.39
C LYS A 101 1.99 -4.76 -8.76
N LYS A 102 1.24 -3.71 -9.13
CA LYS A 102 0.50 -3.64 -10.40
C LYS A 102 1.41 -3.34 -11.59
N GLU A 103 2.28 -2.35 -11.47
CA GLU A 103 3.11 -1.84 -12.57
C GLU A 103 4.41 -2.63 -12.74
N TYR A 104 4.94 -3.23 -11.66
CA TYR A 104 6.23 -3.94 -11.66
C TYR A 104 6.14 -5.32 -10.98
N PRO A 105 5.26 -6.23 -11.43
CA PRO A 105 5.04 -7.52 -10.74
C PRO A 105 6.28 -8.42 -10.67
N ALA A 106 7.19 -8.33 -11.66
CA ALA A 106 8.42 -9.12 -11.71
C ALA A 106 9.61 -8.48 -10.98
N SER A 107 9.44 -7.31 -10.36
CA SER A 107 10.53 -6.62 -9.66
C SER A 107 10.88 -7.31 -8.33
N GLN A 108 12.17 -7.37 -8.01
CA GLN A 108 12.64 -7.79 -6.68
C GLN A 108 12.02 -6.94 -5.56
N TRP A 109 11.76 -5.66 -5.83
CA TRP A 109 11.16 -4.74 -4.86
C TRP A 109 9.71 -5.11 -4.57
N THR A 110 9.00 -5.68 -5.54
CA THR A 110 7.65 -6.23 -5.35
C THR A 110 7.67 -7.46 -4.45
N LEU A 111 8.68 -8.33 -4.58
CA LEU A 111 8.87 -9.48 -3.70
C LEU A 111 9.16 -9.03 -2.26
N LEU A 112 10.05 -8.06 -2.09
CA LEU A 112 10.37 -7.48 -0.78
C LEU A 112 9.20 -6.71 -0.15
N ALA A 113 8.33 -6.13 -0.99
CA ALA A 113 7.14 -5.40 -0.56
C ALA A 113 6.00 -6.30 -0.08
N ALA A 114 5.98 -7.58 -0.44
CA ALA A 114 4.90 -8.50 -0.08
C ALA A 114 4.64 -8.58 1.43
N PRO A 115 5.63 -8.93 2.29
CA PRO A 115 5.40 -9.01 3.73
C PRO A 115 5.01 -7.65 4.35
N VAL A 116 5.57 -6.54 3.85
CA VAL A 116 5.22 -5.19 4.30
C VAL A 116 3.75 -4.89 3.96
N THR A 117 3.30 -5.27 2.78
CA THR A 117 1.92 -5.10 2.35
C THR A 117 0.95 -5.90 3.23
N ASP A 118 1.31 -7.14 3.57
CA ASP A 118 0.50 -7.99 4.43
C ASP A 118 0.38 -7.43 5.85
N LEU A 119 1.49 -6.96 6.42
CA LEU A 119 1.51 -6.30 7.73
C LEU A 119 0.64 -5.03 7.74
N VAL A 120 0.71 -4.23 6.67
CA VAL A 120 -0.10 -3.02 6.54
C VAL A 120 -1.59 -3.35 6.45
N ASN A 121 -1.96 -4.39 5.70
CA ASN A 121 -3.35 -4.83 5.58
C ASN A 121 -3.87 -5.35 6.92
N LEU A 122 -3.06 -6.13 7.65
CA LEU A 122 -3.41 -6.64 8.98
C LEU A 122 -3.64 -5.51 9.98
N ALA A 123 -2.76 -4.49 9.99
CA ALA A 123 -2.90 -3.34 10.87
C ALA A 123 -4.19 -2.54 10.62
N GLU A 124 -4.58 -2.36 9.36
CA GLU A 124 -5.85 -1.69 9.03
C GLU A 124 -7.07 -2.52 9.41
N GLU A 125 -7.05 -3.83 9.19
CA GLU A 125 -8.14 -4.71 9.59
C GLU A 125 -8.30 -4.71 11.12
N GLN A 126 -7.20 -4.83 11.87
CA GLN A 126 -7.21 -4.73 13.33
C GLN A 126 -7.79 -3.38 13.81
N LYS A 127 -7.48 -2.29 13.11
CA LYS A 127 -8.05 -0.97 13.42
C LYS A 127 -9.53 -0.88 13.11
N ARG A 128 -9.98 -1.46 12.00
CA ARG A 128 -11.39 -1.55 11.64
C ARG A 128 -12.18 -2.34 12.68
N GLN A 129 -11.64 -3.47 13.12
CA GLN A 129 -12.21 -4.29 14.20
C GLN A 129 -12.26 -3.51 15.51
N ASN A 130 -11.19 -2.82 15.90
CA ASN A 130 -11.18 -1.97 17.09
C ASN A 130 -12.25 -0.87 17.05
N ARG A 131 -12.47 -0.24 15.89
CA ARG A 131 -13.55 0.75 15.72
C ARG A 131 -14.92 0.11 15.88
N ALA A 132 -15.15 -1.04 15.24
CA ALA A 132 -16.40 -1.77 15.37
C ALA A 132 -16.68 -2.18 16.82
N LEU A 133 -15.67 -2.70 17.53
CA LEU A 133 -15.76 -3.06 18.95
C LEU A 133 -16.07 -1.86 19.83
N ARG A 134 -15.48 -0.69 19.57
CA ARG A 134 -15.82 0.54 20.32
C ARG A 134 -17.26 0.96 20.10
N THR A 135 -17.74 0.92 18.85
CA THR A 135 -19.14 1.21 18.54
C THR A 135 -20.08 0.23 19.22
N ASN A 136 -19.76 -1.07 19.20
CA ASN A 136 -20.57 -2.10 19.86
C ASN A 136 -20.59 -1.93 21.39
N ASN A 137 -19.44 -1.65 22.02
CA ASN A 137 -19.39 -1.37 23.45
C ASN A 137 -20.24 -0.15 23.83
N GLN A 138 -20.23 0.91 23.02
CA GLN A 138 -21.08 2.08 23.26
C GLN A 138 -22.58 1.74 23.14
N ALA A 139 -22.96 0.89 22.18
CA ALA A 139 -24.33 0.44 22.03
C ALA A 139 -24.78 -0.41 23.24
N LEU A 140 -23.96 -1.40 23.63
CA LEU A 140 -24.23 -2.25 24.78
C LEU A 140 -24.34 -1.46 26.09
N ASN A 141 -23.50 -0.43 26.29
CA ASN A 141 -23.60 0.43 27.47
C ASN A 141 -24.94 1.18 27.53
N ARG A 142 -25.46 1.66 26.38
CA ARG A 142 -26.78 2.30 26.33
C ARG A 142 -27.90 1.30 26.64
N GLU A 143 -27.82 0.09 26.11
CA GLU A 143 -28.79 -0.97 26.42
C GLU A 143 -28.79 -1.33 27.92
N ILE A 144 -27.61 -1.40 28.55
CA ILE A 144 -27.48 -1.63 29.99
C ILE A 144 -28.14 -0.50 30.80
N GLU A 145 -27.93 0.76 30.41
CA GLU A 145 -28.56 1.92 31.04
C GLU A 145 -30.09 1.87 30.90
N GLU A 146 -30.59 1.59 29.70
CA GLU A 146 -32.04 1.47 29.44
C GLU A 146 -32.68 0.33 30.22
N LEU A 147 -32.06 -0.85 30.25
CA LEU A 147 -32.57 -2.00 30.99
C LEU A 147 -32.57 -1.74 32.49
N SER A 148 -31.53 -1.08 33.00
CA SER A 148 -31.44 -0.71 34.41
C SER A 148 -32.55 0.26 34.81
N GLN A 149 -32.87 1.24 33.96
CA GLN A 149 -34.01 2.14 34.17
C GLN A 149 -35.35 1.39 34.17
N ARG A 150 -35.56 0.46 33.23
CA ARG A 150 -36.79 -0.35 33.17
C ARG A 150 -36.96 -1.25 34.38
N ILE A 151 -35.87 -1.88 34.85
CA ILE A 151 -35.89 -2.68 36.07
C ILE A 151 -36.30 -1.82 37.27
N GLU A 152 -35.79 -0.60 37.37
CA GLU A 152 -36.13 0.30 38.47
C GLU A 152 -37.61 0.75 38.41
N GLN A 153 -38.13 1.03 37.21
CA GLN A 153 -39.55 1.32 37.02
C GLN A 153 -40.45 0.14 37.41
N LEU A 154 -40.07 -1.09 37.04
CA LEU A 154 -40.81 -2.31 37.39
C LEU A 154 -40.83 -2.52 38.91
N LYS A 155 -39.70 -2.35 39.59
CA LYS A 155 -39.64 -2.42 41.06
C LYS A 155 -40.57 -1.40 41.72
N HIS A 156 -40.61 -0.18 41.20
CA HIS A 156 -41.51 0.85 41.72
C HIS A 156 -42.98 0.45 41.54
N LEU A 157 -43.33 -0.10 40.37
CA LEU A 157 -44.68 -0.59 40.08
C LEU A 157 -45.08 -1.73 41.02
N ASP A 158 -44.20 -2.69 41.26
CA ASP A 158 -44.43 -3.81 42.18
C ASP A 158 -44.69 -3.29 43.60
N GLN A 159 -43.90 -2.32 44.08
CA GLN A 159 -44.13 -1.70 45.39
C GLN A 159 -45.48 -0.97 45.48
N GLU A 160 -45.92 -0.31 44.41
CA GLU A 160 -47.25 0.32 44.38
C GLU A 160 -48.38 -0.71 44.43
N LEU A 161 -48.23 -1.83 43.73
CA LEU A 161 -49.23 -2.91 43.74
C LEU A 161 -49.34 -3.57 45.12
N GLU A 162 -48.22 -3.85 45.78
CA GLU A 162 -48.22 -4.39 47.15
C GLU A 162 -48.90 -3.44 48.15
N LYS A 163 -48.71 -2.13 48.00
CA LYS A 163 -49.38 -1.12 48.85
C LYS A 163 -50.88 -1.07 48.60
N LYS A 164 -51.34 -1.30 47.36
CA LYS A 164 -52.76 -1.29 46.99
C LYS A 164 -53.49 -2.60 47.31
N SER A 165 -52.76 -3.71 47.45
CA SER A 165 -53.35 -5.02 47.77
C SER A 165 -53.46 -5.30 49.27
N ARG A 166 -52.98 -4.41 50.13
CA ARG A 166 -53.15 -4.43 51.60
C ARG A 166 -54.22 -3.45 52.02
#